data_AF-A0A1I5YGU8-F1
#
_entry.id   AF-A0A1I5YGU8-F1
#
_cell.length_a   1.000
_cell.length_b   1.000
_cell.length_c   1.000
_cell.angle_alpha   90.00
_cell.angle_beta   90.00
_cell.angle_gamma   90.00
#
_symmetry.space_group_name_H-M   'P 1'
#
loop_
_entity.id
_entity.type
_entity.pdbx_description
1 polymer ?
#
loop_
_entity_poly.entity_id
_entity_poly.type
_entity_poly.pdbx_seq_one_letter_code
_entity_poly.pdbx_strand_id
1 'polypeptide(L)'
;MSKRNTPQRRHAILTLLAEQGEVHVDALARHFETSEVTIRKDLAALESNGLLLRRYGGALPMPHELVAEPSQPVSPYKQAIARAAAACIREHARIIIDSGSTTAALIPELDRRPGLLVMTNSLNVANALRELEQEPVLLMTGGTWDPHSESFQGQVAEQVLRSYDFDQLFIGADGIDLTRGTTTFNELLGLSRVMAEVAREVIVMAEADKLGRRMPNLELPWSSIHTLITDARLEPEAREQILARGIKLICAAV
;
A
#
# COMPACT_ATOMS: atom_id res chain seq x y z
N MET A 1 5.47 24.00 -37.15
CA MET A 1 4.75 22.69 -37.09
C MET A 1 5.68 21.65 -36.49
N SER A 2 5.51 21.29 -35.21
CA SER A 2 6.15 20.09 -34.61
C SER A 2 5.07 19.19 -34.02
N LYS A 3 4.28 18.59 -34.92
CA LYS A 3 3.45 17.42 -34.60
C LYS A 3 4.40 16.22 -34.61
N ARG A 4 4.59 15.58 -33.44
CA ARG A 4 5.06 14.19 -33.19
C ARG A 4 6.23 14.11 -32.21
N ASN A 5 6.01 14.49 -30.95
CA ASN A 5 6.80 13.87 -29.90
C ASN A 5 6.06 13.73 -28.57
N THR A 6 4.78 13.36 -28.63
CA THR A 6 4.01 13.00 -27.43
C THR A 6 4.75 11.95 -26.55
N PRO A 7 5.39 10.90 -27.11
CA PRO A 7 6.17 9.96 -26.30
C PRO A 7 7.40 10.60 -25.62
N GLN A 8 8.22 11.37 -26.35
CA GLN A 8 9.37 12.05 -25.74
C GLN A 8 8.96 13.10 -24.70
N ARG A 9 7.88 13.85 -24.96
CA ARG A 9 7.37 14.83 -23.99
C ARG A 9 6.90 14.14 -22.71
N ARG A 10 6.17 13.02 -22.83
CA ARG A 10 5.75 12.23 -21.66
C ARG A 10 6.94 11.67 -20.89
N HIS A 11 7.96 11.18 -21.57
CA HIS A 11 9.19 10.73 -20.93
C HIS A 11 9.90 11.88 -20.18
N ALA A 12 10.06 13.04 -20.83
CA ALA A 12 10.66 14.21 -20.20
C ALA A 12 9.85 14.73 -18.99
N ILE A 13 8.52 14.65 -19.03
CA ILE A 13 7.65 14.97 -17.89
C ILE A 13 7.97 14.03 -16.69
N LEU A 14 8.14 12.73 -16.93
CA LEU A 14 8.50 11.78 -15.88
C LEU A 14 9.90 12.04 -15.33
N THR A 15 10.87 12.40 -16.17
CA THR A 15 12.22 12.79 -15.73
C THR A 15 12.17 14.01 -14.80
N LEU A 16 11.45 15.07 -15.20
CA LEU A 16 11.27 16.27 -14.37
C LEU A 16 10.57 15.95 -13.06
N LEU A 17 9.59 15.04 -13.09
CA LEU A 17 8.87 14.60 -11.90
C LEU A 17 9.76 13.82 -10.93
N ALA A 18 10.64 12.97 -11.45
CA ALA A 18 11.61 12.22 -10.65
C ALA A 18 12.66 13.14 -10.00
N GLU A 19 13.08 14.20 -10.70
CA GLU A 19 14.06 15.18 -10.20
C GLU A 19 13.47 16.15 -9.17
N GLN A 20 12.22 16.58 -9.37
CA GLN A 20 11.62 17.70 -8.61
C GLN A 20 10.62 17.23 -7.54
N GLY A 21 10.16 15.97 -7.58
CA GLY A 21 9.18 15.43 -6.65
C GLY A 21 7.75 15.94 -6.84
N GLU A 22 7.55 16.99 -7.64
CA GLU A 22 6.24 17.45 -8.11
C GLU A 22 6.39 18.24 -9.42
N VAL A 23 5.34 18.26 -10.24
CA VAL A 23 5.29 19.09 -11.46
C VAL A 23 3.96 19.81 -11.58
N HIS A 24 4.00 21.02 -12.13
CA HIS A 24 2.82 21.86 -12.33
C HIS A 24 2.47 22.03 -13.81
N VAL A 25 1.17 22.05 -14.12
CA VAL A 25 0.65 22.09 -15.51
C VAL A 25 1.09 23.35 -16.25
N ASP A 26 1.07 24.50 -15.59
CA ASP A 26 1.47 25.80 -16.16
C ASP A 26 2.98 25.87 -16.42
N ALA A 27 3.79 25.35 -15.50
CA ALA A 27 5.24 25.23 -15.66
C ALA A 27 5.61 24.31 -16.84
N LEU A 28 4.99 23.13 -16.93
CA LEU A 28 5.20 22.20 -18.04
C LEU A 28 4.70 22.77 -19.38
N ALA A 29 3.58 23.51 -19.38
CA ALA A 29 3.05 24.15 -20.59
C ALA A 29 4.04 25.19 -21.16
N ARG A 30 4.66 25.98 -20.28
CA ARG A 30 5.73 26.93 -20.66
C ARG A 30 6.99 26.20 -21.12
N HIS A 31 7.43 25.18 -20.37
CA HIS A 31 8.67 24.45 -20.66
C HIS A 31 8.62 23.71 -22.01
N PHE A 32 7.47 23.10 -22.34
CA PHE A 32 7.29 22.35 -23.59
C PHE A 32 6.62 23.16 -24.71
N GLU A 33 6.46 24.47 -24.53
CA GLU A 33 5.82 25.39 -25.49
C GLU A 33 4.50 24.84 -26.05
N THR A 34 3.62 24.36 -25.15
CA THR A 34 2.36 23.71 -25.51
C THR A 34 1.21 24.21 -24.65
N SER A 35 -0.02 23.87 -25.01
CA SER A 35 -1.19 24.27 -24.24
C SER A 35 -1.30 23.48 -22.93
N GLU A 36 -1.84 24.08 -21.87
CA GLU A 36 -2.20 23.38 -20.64
C GLU A 36 -3.13 22.19 -20.91
N VAL A 37 -4.03 22.31 -21.90
CA VAL A 37 -4.93 21.23 -22.30
C VAL A 37 -4.15 20.02 -22.82
N THR A 38 -3.04 20.25 -23.55
CA THR A 38 -2.13 19.19 -24.00
C THR A 38 -1.42 18.53 -22.81
N ILE A 39 -0.88 19.32 -21.88
CA ILE A 39 -0.21 18.79 -20.68
C ILE A 39 -1.19 17.98 -19.84
N ARG A 40 -2.41 18.48 -19.61
CA ARG A 40 -3.45 17.73 -18.87
C ARG A 40 -3.75 16.38 -19.53
N LYS A 41 -3.80 16.32 -20.87
CA LYS A 41 -3.97 15.05 -21.61
C LYS A 41 -2.78 14.11 -21.47
N ASP A 42 -1.57 14.65 -21.43
CA ASP A 42 -0.36 13.83 -21.23
C ASP A 42 -0.25 13.30 -19.82
N LEU A 43 -0.53 14.13 -18.81
CA LEU A 43 -0.61 13.71 -17.41
C LEU A 43 -1.73 12.67 -17.21
N ALA A 44 -2.90 12.86 -17.83
CA ALA A 44 -3.98 11.87 -17.78
C ALA A 44 -3.57 10.52 -18.39
N ALA A 45 -2.82 10.54 -19.50
CA ALA A 45 -2.32 9.33 -20.11
C ALA A 45 -1.19 8.67 -19.30
N LEU A 46 -0.35 9.44 -18.62
CA LEU A 46 0.69 8.91 -17.73
C LEU A 46 0.09 8.31 -16.46
N GLU A 47 -0.93 8.95 -15.90
CA GLU A 47 -1.74 8.44 -14.79
C GLU A 47 -2.46 7.13 -15.17
N SER A 48 -3.10 7.07 -16.35
CA SER A 48 -3.78 5.85 -16.79
C SER A 48 -2.82 4.67 -17.01
N ASN A 49 -1.52 4.94 -17.15
CA ASN A 49 -0.47 3.93 -17.23
C ASN A 49 0.25 3.70 -15.89
N GLY A 50 -0.24 4.28 -14.78
CA GLY A 50 0.33 4.08 -13.45
C GLY A 50 1.71 4.69 -13.24
N LEU A 51 2.08 5.74 -14.00
CA LEU A 51 3.44 6.31 -13.96
C LEU A 51 3.55 7.58 -13.07
N LEU A 52 2.41 8.20 -12.74
CA LEU A 52 2.31 9.36 -11.85
C LEU A 52 0.91 9.43 -11.25
N LEU A 53 0.74 10.21 -10.17
CA LEU A 53 -0.56 10.59 -9.61
C LEU A 53 -0.87 12.04 -9.97
N ARG A 54 -2.09 12.35 -10.42
CA ARG A 54 -2.47 13.75 -10.63
C ARG A 54 -2.97 14.40 -9.36
N ARG A 55 -2.70 15.70 -9.26
CA ARG A 55 -3.27 16.59 -8.25
C ARG A 55 -3.87 17.81 -8.93
N TYR A 56 -4.58 18.64 -8.16
CA TYR A 56 -5.07 19.91 -8.68
C TYR A 56 -3.90 20.75 -9.22
N GLY A 57 -3.91 21.01 -10.54
CA GLY A 57 -2.90 21.81 -11.22
C GLY A 57 -1.56 21.13 -11.49
N GLY A 58 -1.41 19.82 -11.29
CA GLY A 58 -0.09 19.17 -11.43
C GLY A 58 -0.10 17.64 -11.32
N ALA A 59 1.09 17.06 -11.10
CA ALA A 59 1.28 15.65 -10.82
C ALA A 59 2.38 15.43 -9.76
N LEU A 60 2.27 14.30 -9.07
CA LEU A 60 3.20 13.78 -8.07
C LEU A 60 3.74 12.43 -8.56
N PRO A 61 4.97 12.05 -8.17
CA PRO A 61 5.47 10.71 -8.44
C PRO A 61 4.51 9.70 -7.83
N MET A 62 4.34 8.58 -8.53
CA MET A 62 3.71 7.43 -7.91
C MET A 62 4.51 7.06 -6.65
N PRO A 63 3.85 6.74 -5.53
CA PRO A 63 4.52 6.14 -4.40
C PRO A 63 5.38 4.99 -4.91
N HIS A 64 6.66 4.98 -4.53
CA HIS A 64 7.69 4.02 -4.94
C HIS A 64 7.36 2.54 -4.65
N GLU A 65 6.14 2.24 -4.21
CA GLU A 65 5.66 0.91 -3.85
C GLU A 65 4.83 0.26 -4.97
N LEU A 66 4.57 0.97 -6.07
CA LEU A 66 3.69 0.53 -7.18
C LEU A 66 4.44 0.13 -8.47
N VAL A 67 5.78 0.15 -8.46
CA VAL A 67 6.61 -0.43 -9.54
C VAL A 67 7.61 -1.37 -8.88
N ALA A 68 7.21 -2.63 -8.67
CA ALA A 68 8.12 -3.67 -8.25
C ALA A 68 9.03 -4.06 -9.43
N GLU A 69 10.15 -3.36 -9.59
CA GLU A 69 11.31 -3.98 -10.24
C GLU A 69 11.85 -5.09 -9.31
N PRO A 70 12.20 -6.29 -9.80
CA PRO A 70 12.55 -7.46 -8.96
C PRO A 70 13.89 -7.35 -8.20
N SER A 71 14.43 -6.16 -7.94
CA SER A 71 15.83 -6.01 -7.55
C SER A 71 16.14 -4.91 -6.54
N GLN A 72 15.15 -4.27 -5.92
CA GLN A 72 15.44 -3.42 -4.77
C GLN A 72 15.43 -4.26 -3.47
N PRO A 73 16.51 -4.24 -2.68
CA PRO A 73 16.53 -4.93 -1.41
C PRO A 73 15.43 -4.36 -0.50
N VAL A 74 14.66 -5.26 0.12
CA VAL A 74 13.63 -4.88 1.10
C VAL A 74 14.27 -3.98 2.16
N SER A 75 13.65 -2.82 2.40
CA SER A 75 14.10 -1.87 3.42
C SER A 75 14.36 -2.60 4.75
N PRO A 76 15.48 -2.33 5.44
CA PRO A 76 15.77 -2.95 6.74
C PRO A 76 14.65 -2.66 7.75
N TYR A 77 13.97 -1.52 7.63
CA TYR A 77 12.81 -1.17 8.44
C TYR A 77 11.60 -2.07 8.14
N LYS A 78 11.33 -2.37 6.86
CA LYS A 78 10.27 -3.33 6.47
C LYS A 78 10.55 -4.73 7.02
N GLN A 79 11.81 -5.16 6.98
CA GLN A 79 12.22 -6.44 7.58
C GLN A 79 12.03 -6.45 9.10
N ALA A 80 12.39 -5.36 9.80
CA ALA A 80 12.18 -5.23 11.23
C ALA A 80 10.68 -5.27 11.59
N ILE A 81 9.86 -4.54 10.85
CA ILE A 81 8.40 -4.53 10.98
C ILE A 81 7.83 -5.93 10.72
N ALA A 82 8.31 -6.62 9.68
CA ALA A 82 7.90 -7.99 9.35
C ALA A 82 8.21 -8.98 10.48
N ARG A 83 9.42 -8.95 11.05
CA ARG A 83 9.77 -9.80 12.21
C ARG A 83 8.86 -9.53 13.41
N ALA A 84 8.57 -8.26 13.69
CA ALA A 84 7.68 -7.89 14.79
C ALA A 84 6.22 -8.32 14.53
N ALA A 85 5.76 -8.21 13.28
CA ALA A 85 4.44 -8.70 12.86
C ALA A 85 4.33 -10.22 12.96
N ALA A 86 5.35 -10.94 12.49
CA ALA A 86 5.41 -12.40 12.58
C ALA A 86 5.37 -12.88 14.03
N ALA A 87 5.97 -12.15 14.98
CA ALA A 87 5.89 -12.46 16.40
C ALA A 87 4.46 -12.35 16.98
N CYS A 88 3.59 -11.55 16.36
CA CYS A 88 2.20 -11.37 16.77
C CYS A 88 1.24 -12.43 16.21
N ILE A 89 1.68 -13.24 15.23
CA ILE A 89 0.86 -14.28 14.61
C ILE A 89 0.57 -15.38 15.63
N ARG A 90 -0.72 -15.69 15.80
CA ARG A 90 -1.17 -16.82 16.64
C ARG A 90 -0.87 -18.15 15.94
N GLU A 91 -0.61 -19.19 16.71
CA GLU A 91 -0.42 -20.53 16.15
C GLU A 91 -1.70 -21.01 15.48
N HIS A 92 -1.58 -21.66 14.31
CA HIS A 92 -2.71 -22.19 13.53
C HIS A 92 -3.77 -21.14 13.16
N ALA A 93 -3.37 -19.86 13.10
CA ALA A 93 -4.28 -18.76 12.82
C ALA A 93 -4.79 -18.76 11.38
N ARG A 94 -6.01 -18.26 11.22
CA ARG A 94 -6.56 -17.86 9.92
C ARG A 94 -6.27 -16.39 9.74
N ILE A 95 -5.36 -16.06 8.82
CA ILE A 95 -4.90 -14.69 8.62
C ILE A 95 -5.23 -14.16 7.23
N ILE A 96 -5.44 -12.86 7.15
CA ILE A 96 -5.51 -12.13 5.89
C ILE A 96 -4.20 -11.35 5.74
N ILE A 97 -3.60 -11.41 4.57
CA ILE A 97 -2.46 -10.57 4.20
C ILE A 97 -2.86 -9.77 2.96
N ASP A 98 -2.97 -8.45 3.13
CA ASP A 98 -3.25 -7.53 2.02
C ASP A 98 -2.04 -7.37 1.09
N SER A 99 -2.29 -6.78 -0.06
CA SER A 99 -1.29 -6.26 -0.98
C SER A 99 -0.34 -5.24 -0.33
N GLY A 100 0.86 -5.10 -0.91
CA GLY A 100 1.83 -4.08 -0.52
C GLY A 100 3.21 -4.64 -0.20
N SER A 101 4.22 -3.78 -0.32
CA SER A 101 5.62 -4.20 -0.11
C SER A 101 5.96 -4.46 1.36
N THR A 102 5.31 -3.76 2.31
CA THR A 102 5.51 -3.98 3.75
C THR A 102 4.89 -5.30 4.21
N THR A 103 3.71 -5.65 3.71
CA THR A 103 3.05 -6.93 4.00
C THR A 103 3.75 -8.08 3.27
N ALA A 104 4.25 -7.87 2.04
CA ALA A 104 5.08 -8.86 1.35
C ALA A 104 6.37 -9.20 2.12
N ALA A 105 6.95 -8.24 2.86
CA ALA A 105 8.11 -8.50 3.71
C ALA A 105 7.82 -9.46 4.87
N LEU A 106 6.54 -9.67 5.25
CA LEU A 106 6.13 -10.65 6.26
C LEU A 106 6.29 -12.09 5.78
N ILE A 107 6.17 -12.34 4.48
CA ILE A 107 6.01 -13.68 3.92
C ILE A 107 7.19 -14.61 4.26
N PRO A 108 8.47 -14.21 4.12
CA PRO A 108 9.59 -15.06 4.51
C PRO A 108 9.61 -15.44 6.00
N GLU A 109 8.98 -14.64 6.87
CA GLU A 109 8.93 -14.92 8.30
C GLU A 109 7.88 -15.99 8.65
N LEU A 110 7.01 -16.37 7.71
CA LEU A 110 5.97 -17.37 7.88
C LEU A 110 6.47 -18.81 7.77
N ASP A 111 7.65 -19.04 7.18
CA ASP A 111 8.27 -20.38 7.10
C ASP A 111 8.45 -21.06 8.47
N ARG A 112 8.51 -20.24 9.53
CA ARG A 112 8.67 -20.70 10.91
C ARG A 112 7.32 -20.91 11.63
N ARG A 113 6.20 -20.85 10.91
CA ARG A 113 4.84 -20.84 11.46
C ARG A 113 3.97 -21.88 10.74
N PRO A 114 4.07 -23.17 11.10
CA PRO A 114 3.27 -24.21 10.45
C PRO A 114 1.77 -24.07 10.76
N GLY A 115 0.94 -24.58 9.84
CA GLY A 115 -0.50 -24.72 10.05
C GLY A 115 -1.32 -23.44 9.86
N LEU A 116 -0.75 -22.40 9.24
CA LEU A 116 -1.50 -21.20 8.89
C LEU A 116 -2.46 -21.44 7.73
N LEU A 117 -3.60 -20.76 7.78
CA LEU A 117 -4.46 -20.52 6.63
C LEU A 117 -4.35 -19.05 6.27
N VAL A 118 -3.92 -18.76 5.05
CA VAL A 118 -3.66 -17.40 4.59
C VAL A 118 -4.61 -17.06 3.45
N MET A 119 -5.38 -15.98 3.60
CA MET A 119 -6.12 -15.38 2.50
C MET A 119 -5.43 -14.11 2.02
N THR A 120 -5.28 -13.94 0.70
CA THR A 120 -4.75 -12.72 0.11
C THR A 120 -5.52 -12.33 -1.16
N ASN A 121 -5.50 -11.03 -1.46
CA ASN A 121 -5.95 -10.46 -2.73
C ASN A 121 -4.79 -10.23 -3.71
N SER A 122 -3.53 -10.43 -3.32
CA SER A 122 -2.37 -10.08 -4.15
C SER A 122 -1.74 -11.32 -4.78
N LEU A 123 -1.50 -11.27 -6.09
CA LEU A 123 -0.75 -12.31 -6.79
C LEU A 123 0.72 -12.36 -6.34
N ASN A 124 1.30 -11.21 -6.02
CA ASN A 124 2.67 -11.14 -5.52
C ASN A 124 2.80 -11.88 -4.18
N VAL A 125 1.91 -11.58 -3.23
CA VAL A 125 1.85 -12.27 -1.94
C VAL A 125 1.58 -13.77 -2.12
N ALA A 126 0.63 -14.13 -2.99
CA ALA A 126 0.31 -15.52 -3.29
C ALA A 126 1.51 -16.30 -3.85
N ASN A 127 2.27 -15.71 -4.78
CA ASN A 127 3.45 -16.35 -5.35
C ASN A 127 4.55 -16.51 -4.29
N ALA A 128 4.81 -15.47 -3.49
CA ALA A 128 5.80 -15.55 -2.41
C ALA A 128 5.44 -16.62 -1.37
N LEU A 129 4.16 -16.78 -1.03
CA LEU A 129 3.68 -17.82 -0.11
C LEU A 129 3.92 -19.24 -0.65
N ARG A 130 3.82 -19.43 -1.97
CA ARG A 130 4.06 -20.74 -2.63
C ARG A 130 5.53 -21.11 -2.72
N GLU A 131 6.43 -20.16 -2.53
CA GLU A 131 7.88 -20.37 -2.52
C GLU A 131 8.41 -20.77 -1.13
N LEU A 132 7.57 -20.71 -0.09
CA LEU A 132 7.89 -21.12 1.27
C LEU A 132 8.13 -22.63 1.38
N GLU A 133 9.07 -23.04 2.23
CA GLU A 133 9.30 -24.47 2.52
C GLU A 133 8.09 -25.08 3.24
N GLN A 134 7.46 -24.30 4.12
CA GLN A 134 6.24 -24.68 4.82
C GLN A 134 5.04 -23.90 4.26
N GLU A 135 4.59 -24.29 3.05
CA GLU A 135 3.47 -23.64 2.38
C GLU A 135 2.18 -23.70 3.25
N PRO A 136 1.59 -22.54 3.60
CA PRO A 136 0.33 -22.50 4.31
C PRO A 136 -0.84 -22.86 3.38
N VAL A 137 -2.02 -23.13 3.95
CA VAL A 137 -3.23 -23.26 3.13
C VAL A 137 -3.57 -21.90 2.55
N LEU A 138 -3.37 -21.73 1.25
CA LEU A 138 -3.58 -20.46 0.54
C LEU A 138 -5.00 -20.37 -0.02
N LEU A 139 -5.69 -19.27 0.33
CA LEU A 139 -6.95 -18.85 -0.27
C LEU A 139 -6.77 -17.53 -1.01
N MET A 140 -7.38 -17.42 -2.18
CA MET A 140 -7.43 -16.18 -2.95
C MET A 140 -8.83 -15.57 -2.85
N THR A 141 -8.91 -14.26 -2.66
CA THR A 141 -10.21 -13.55 -2.66
C THR A 141 -10.93 -13.67 -4.01
N GLY A 142 -10.18 -13.80 -5.11
CA GLY A 142 -10.71 -13.75 -6.47
C GLY A 142 -11.30 -12.38 -6.78
N GLY A 143 -12.13 -12.27 -7.82
CA GLY A 143 -12.74 -11.00 -8.23
C GLY A 143 -12.05 -10.36 -9.43
N THR A 144 -12.05 -9.03 -9.49
CA THR A 144 -11.52 -8.27 -10.64
C THR A 144 -10.08 -7.85 -10.36
N TRP A 145 -9.18 -8.13 -11.29
CA TRP A 145 -7.80 -7.68 -11.21
C TRP A 145 -7.71 -6.15 -11.41
N ASP A 146 -7.12 -5.46 -10.44
CA ASP A 146 -6.73 -4.06 -10.56
C ASP A 146 -5.22 -3.96 -10.84
N PRO A 147 -4.81 -3.50 -12.03
CA PRO A 147 -3.39 -3.36 -12.36
C PRO A 147 -2.72 -2.21 -11.60
N HIS A 148 -3.46 -1.28 -11.00
CA HIS A 148 -2.85 -0.20 -10.22
C HIS A 148 -2.35 -0.73 -8.88
N SER A 149 -3.20 -1.40 -8.10
CA SER A 149 -2.81 -1.99 -6.81
C SER A 149 -2.17 -3.38 -6.93
N GLU A 150 -2.06 -3.94 -8.14
CA GLU A 150 -1.62 -5.32 -8.39
C GLU A 150 -2.33 -6.35 -7.50
N SER A 151 -3.64 -6.15 -7.34
CA SER A 151 -4.46 -6.94 -6.43
C SER A 151 -5.87 -7.16 -6.99
N PHE A 152 -6.54 -8.18 -6.48
CA PHE A 152 -7.94 -8.43 -6.79
C PHE A 152 -8.86 -7.56 -5.92
N GLN A 153 -9.92 -7.05 -6.54
CA GLN A 153 -10.86 -6.11 -5.94
C GLN A 153 -12.31 -6.42 -6.36
N GLY A 154 -13.25 -5.68 -5.76
CA GLY A 154 -14.65 -5.64 -6.15
C GLY A 154 -15.55 -6.61 -5.38
N GLN A 155 -16.85 -6.53 -5.64
CA GLN A 155 -17.89 -7.17 -4.82
C GLN A 155 -17.76 -8.68 -4.69
N VAL A 156 -17.26 -9.37 -5.72
CA VAL A 156 -17.01 -10.83 -5.65
C VAL A 156 -15.94 -11.14 -4.60
N ALA A 157 -14.84 -10.39 -4.60
CA ALA A 157 -13.76 -10.54 -3.62
C ALA A 157 -14.25 -10.26 -2.19
N GLU A 158 -15.09 -9.22 -2.04
CA GLU A 158 -15.72 -8.86 -0.78
C GLU A 158 -16.64 -9.97 -0.26
N GLN A 159 -17.45 -10.58 -1.13
CA GLN A 159 -18.34 -11.69 -0.77
C GLN A 159 -17.56 -12.95 -0.35
N VAL A 160 -16.46 -13.25 -1.04
CA VAL A 160 -15.58 -14.36 -0.67
C VAL A 160 -14.99 -14.12 0.72
N LEU A 161 -14.45 -12.93 1.00
CA LEU A 161 -13.93 -12.60 2.34
C LEU A 161 -14.99 -12.81 3.43
N ARG A 162 -16.22 -12.36 3.20
CA ARG A 162 -17.35 -12.51 4.14
C ARG A 162 -17.82 -13.94 4.38
N SER A 163 -17.37 -14.88 3.54
CA SER A 163 -17.68 -16.30 3.71
C SER A 163 -16.77 -16.98 4.74
N TYR A 164 -15.80 -16.26 5.32
CA TYR A 164 -14.83 -16.77 6.26
C TYR A 164 -14.66 -15.81 7.44
N ASP A 165 -14.44 -16.37 8.63
CA ASP A 165 -13.92 -15.62 9.78
C ASP A 165 -12.39 -15.68 9.81
N PHE A 166 -11.74 -14.58 10.19
CA PHE A 166 -10.29 -14.51 10.32
C PHE A 166 -9.88 -14.03 11.72
N ASP A 167 -8.76 -14.55 12.21
CA ASP A 167 -8.22 -14.16 13.51
C ASP A 167 -7.47 -12.83 13.41
N GLN A 168 -6.69 -12.63 12.34
CA GLN A 168 -5.81 -11.48 12.20
C GLN A 168 -5.74 -10.99 10.75
N LEU A 169 -5.81 -9.67 10.56
CA LEU A 169 -5.51 -8.99 9.31
C LEU A 169 -4.15 -8.30 9.42
N PHE A 170 -3.27 -8.53 8.46
CA PHE A 170 -2.04 -7.78 8.24
C PHE A 170 -2.20 -6.92 6.98
N ILE A 171 -2.25 -5.60 7.17
CA ILE A 171 -2.50 -4.63 6.09
C ILE A 171 -1.46 -3.52 6.08
N GLY A 172 -1.10 -3.07 4.87
CA GLY A 172 -0.21 -1.92 4.67
C GLY A 172 -0.91 -0.58 4.89
N ALA A 173 -0.19 0.52 4.71
CA ALA A 173 -0.78 1.85 4.61
C ALA A 173 0.06 2.77 3.72
N ASP A 174 -0.59 3.44 2.77
CA ASP A 174 0.07 4.44 1.91
C ASP A 174 0.40 5.74 2.67
N GLY A 175 -0.44 6.07 3.65
CA GLY A 175 -0.28 7.17 4.58
C GLY A 175 -1.10 6.96 5.85
N ILE A 176 -0.65 7.53 6.96
CA ILE A 176 -1.36 7.48 8.25
C ILE A 176 -1.62 8.90 8.73
N ASP A 177 -2.88 9.28 8.78
CA ASP A 177 -3.33 10.52 9.40
C ASP A 177 -3.57 10.27 10.90
N LEU A 178 -2.77 10.94 11.75
CA LEU A 178 -2.85 10.83 13.21
C LEU A 178 -4.25 11.18 13.78
N THR A 179 -5.05 11.91 13.01
CA THR A 179 -6.43 12.26 13.39
C THR A 179 -7.46 11.21 12.93
N ARG A 180 -7.28 10.60 11.75
CA ARG A 180 -8.32 9.81 11.07
C ARG A 180 -8.04 8.31 11.02
N GLY A 181 -6.81 7.88 10.71
CA GLY A 181 -6.44 6.47 10.49
C GLY A 181 -5.58 6.31 9.23
N THR A 182 -5.66 5.16 8.56
CA THR A 182 -4.95 4.94 7.28
C THR A 182 -5.65 5.69 6.14
N THR A 183 -4.85 6.24 5.24
CA THR A 183 -5.32 7.00 4.08
C THR A 183 -4.58 6.56 2.83
N THR A 184 -5.26 6.65 1.68
CA THR A 184 -4.73 6.24 0.37
C THR A 184 -5.22 7.19 -0.72
N PHE A 185 -4.60 7.12 -1.91
CA PHE A 185 -5.15 7.72 -3.13
C PHE A 185 -6.13 6.80 -3.86
N ASN A 186 -6.16 5.50 -3.52
CA ASN A 186 -7.08 4.56 -4.13
C ASN A 186 -8.53 4.88 -3.72
N GLU A 187 -9.46 4.80 -4.68
CA GLU A 187 -10.89 4.98 -4.44
C GLU A 187 -11.59 3.66 -4.08
N LEU A 188 -10.95 2.52 -4.41
CA LEU A 188 -11.46 1.18 -4.15
C LEU A 188 -11.13 0.73 -2.73
N LEU A 189 -11.89 1.25 -1.76
CA LEU A 189 -11.70 0.96 -0.33
C LEU A 189 -12.55 -0.21 0.19
N GLY A 190 -13.44 -0.74 -0.64
CA GLY A 190 -14.44 -1.74 -0.23
C GLY A 190 -13.76 -2.97 0.37
N LEU A 191 -12.76 -3.50 -0.30
CA LEU A 191 -12.09 -4.73 0.10
C LEU A 191 -11.31 -4.58 1.41
N SER A 192 -10.44 -3.55 1.55
CA SER A 192 -9.69 -3.31 2.79
C SER A 192 -10.63 -3.17 4.00
N ARG A 193 -11.78 -2.52 3.81
CA ARG A 193 -12.80 -2.38 4.87
C ARG A 193 -13.46 -3.72 5.21
N VAL A 194 -13.78 -4.54 4.21
CA VAL A 194 -14.31 -5.89 4.46
C VAL A 194 -13.27 -6.75 5.17
N MET A 195 -12.01 -6.71 4.75
CA MET A 195 -10.91 -7.41 5.43
C MET A 195 -10.84 -7.04 6.91
N ALA A 196 -10.92 -5.74 7.22
CA ALA A 196 -10.90 -5.24 8.59
C ALA A 196 -12.15 -5.63 9.40
N GLU A 197 -13.29 -5.80 8.73
CA GLU A 197 -14.55 -6.20 9.36
C GLU A 197 -14.57 -7.69 9.74
N VAL A 198 -14.05 -8.57 8.87
CA VAL A 198 -14.07 -10.03 9.10
C VAL A 198 -12.92 -10.53 9.98
N ALA A 199 -11.95 -9.67 10.27
CA ALA A 199 -10.81 -9.98 11.12
C ALA A 199 -11.06 -9.55 12.58
N ARG A 200 -10.76 -10.45 13.53
CA ARG A 200 -10.88 -10.14 14.97
C ARG A 200 -9.82 -9.15 15.47
N GLU A 201 -8.68 -9.10 14.80
CA GLU A 201 -7.59 -8.19 15.13
C GLU A 201 -7.04 -7.61 13.83
N VAL A 202 -6.92 -6.29 13.77
CA VAL A 202 -6.41 -5.56 12.60
C VAL A 202 -5.06 -4.96 12.94
N ILE A 203 -4.04 -5.46 12.25
CA ILE A 203 -2.64 -5.09 12.41
C ILE A 203 -2.20 -4.31 11.17
N VAL A 204 -1.97 -3.01 11.36
CA VAL A 204 -1.41 -2.15 10.33
C VAL A 204 0.11 -2.21 10.41
N MET A 205 0.76 -2.41 9.27
CA MET A 205 2.21 -2.45 9.11
C MET A 205 2.65 -1.29 8.22
N ALA A 206 3.40 -0.34 8.77
CA ALA A 206 3.84 0.84 8.01
C ALA A 206 5.18 1.36 8.51
N GLU A 207 6.03 1.81 7.59
CA GLU A 207 7.24 2.56 7.96
C GLU A 207 6.87 3.93 8.56
N ALA A 208 7.73 4.44 9.44
CA ALA A 208 7.46 5.67 10.18
C ALA A 208 7.28 6.91 9.28
N ASP A 209 7.88 6.90 8.08
CA ASP A 209 7.79 7.98 7.10
C ASP A 209 6.38 8.13 6.49
N LYS A 210 5.51 7.12 6.64
CA LYS A 210 4.10 7.13 6.24
C LYS A 210 3.22 7.90 7.23
N LEU A 211 3.69 8.13 8.46
CA LEU A 211 2.93 8.86 9.46
C LEU A 211 2.90 10.36 9.18
N GLY A 212 1.74 10.96 9.40
CA GLY A 212 1.48 12.37 9.08
C GLY A 212 1.16 12.63 7.60
N ARG A 213 1.30 11.63 6.72
CA ARG A 213 0.89 11.74 5.32
C ARG A 213 -0.63 11.72 5.23
N ARG A 214 -1.21 12.83 4.75
CA ARG A 214 -2.66 12.97 4.55
C ARG A 214 -3.00 12.76 3.09
N MET A 215 -3.85 11.77 2.83
CA MET A 215 -4.36 11.45 1.50
C MET A 215 -5.89 11.63 1.49
N PRO A 216 -6.52 11.85 0.33
CA PRO A 216 -7.93 12.25 0.27
C PRO A 216 -8.86 11.19 0.85
N ASN A 217 -8.56 9.91 0.61
CA ASN A 217 -9.45 8.81 0.93
C ASN A 217 -9.08 8.18 2.28
N LEU A 218 -10.06 8.03 3.16
CA LEU A 218 -9.92 7.33 4.44
C LEU A 218 -10.17 5.84 4.23
N GLU A 219 -9.11 5.05 4.27
CA GLU A 219 -9.18 3.61 4.07
C GLU A 219 -9.73 2.93 5.33
N LEU A 220 -8.96 2.91 6.42
CA LEU A 220 -9.38 2.41 7.73
C LEU A 220 -9.35 3.52 8.79
N PRO A 221 -10.46 3.78 9.50
CA PRO A 221 -10.43 4.67 10.65
C PRO A 221 -9.66 4.03 11.82
N TRP A 222 -9.13 4.86 12.73
CA TRP A 222 -8.48 4.37 13.96
C TRP A 222 -9.36 3.41 14.77
N SER A 223 -10.68 3.55 14.75
CA SER A 223 -11.61 2.66 15.45
C SER A 223 -11.63 1.23 14.92
N SER A 224 -11.13 0.99 13.71
CA SER A 224 -11.02 -0.33 13.10
C SER A 224 -9.63 -0.95 13.25
N ILE A 225 -8.66 -0.21 13.80
CA ILE A 225 -7.27 -0.66 13.93
C ILE A 225 -7.02 -1.08 15.37
N HIS A 226 -6.37 -2.22 15.57
CA HIS A 226 -6.07 -2.73 16.91
C HIS A 226 -4.59 -2.54 17.24
N THR A 227 -3.72 -2.83 16.27
CA THR A 227 -2.27 -2.76 16.42
C THR A 227 -1.67 -1.96 15.26
N LEU A 228 -0.72 -1.07 15.57
CA LEU A 228 0.18 -0.46 14.59
C LEU A 228 1.60 -0.96 14.83
N ILE A 229 2.22 -1.50 13.80
CA ILE A 229 3.63 -1.90 13.79
C ILE A 229 4.38 -0.94 12.86
N THR A 230 5.31 -0.21 13.44
CA THR A 230 6.16 0.78 12.76
C THR A 230 7.61 0.60 13.19
N ASP A 231 8.54 1.30 12.55
CA ASP A 231 9.94 1.30 12.96
C ASP A 231 10.28 2.38 14.00
N ALA A 232 11.49 2.32 14.54
CA ALA A 232 11.98 3.18 15.62
C ALA A 232 12.14 4.68 15.26
N ARG A 233 11.96 5.10 14.00
CA ARG A 233 11.99 6.52 13.59
C ARG A 233 10.71 7.27 13.94
N LEU A 234 9.76 6.64 14.64
CA LEU A 234 8.52 7.27 15.09
C LEU A 234 8.77 8.43 16.07
N GLU A 235 8.24 9.61 15.73
CA GLU A 235 8.33 10.80 16.59
C GLU A 235 7.58 10.62 17.93
N PRO A 236 8.11 11.14 19.06
CA PRO A 236 7.49 10.99 20.37
C PRO A 236 6.06 11.54 20.46
N GLU A 237 5.78 12.66 19.80
CA GLU A 237 4.43 13.26 19.80
C GLU A 237 3.42 12.36 19.05
N ALA A 238 3.81 11.82 17.89
CA ALA A 238 2.98 10.88 17.15
C ALA A 238 2.71 9.61 17.96
N ARG A 239 3.74 9.10 18.67
CA ARG A 239 3.62 7.97 19.58
C ARG A 239 2.56 8.20 20.67
N GLU A 240 2.59 9.35 21.33
CA GLU A 240 1.62 9.70 22.38
C GLU A 240 0.20 9.78 21.82
N GLN A 241 0.02 10.41 20.67
CA GLN A 241 -1.29 10.51 20.01
C GLN A 241 -1.87 9.14 19.64
N ILE A 242 -1.04 8.21 19.17
CA ILE A 242 -1.47 6.85 18.82
C ILE A 242 -1.85 6.05 20.08
N LEU A 243 -1.03 6.11 21.12
CA LEU A 243 -1.31 5.41 22.39
C LEU A 243 -2.57 5.94 23.08
N ALA A 244 -2.82 7.24 23.02
CA ALA A 244 -4.02 7.87 23.57
C ALA A 244 -5.33 7.35 22.93
N ARG A 245 -5.25 6.72 21.75
CA ARG A 245 -6.39 6.11 21.06
C ARG A 245 -6.66 4.66 21.47
N GLY A 246 -5.85 4.10 22.38
CA GLY A 246 -5.95 2.70 22.80
C GLY A 246 -5.36 1.72 21.78
N ILE A 247 -4.58 2.20 20.81
CA ILE A 247 -3.92 1.37 19.81
C ILE A 247 -2.69 0.72 20.43
N LYS A 248 -2.53 -0.60 20.25
CA LYS A 248 -1.28 -1.29 20.58
C LYS A 248 -0.21 -0.86 19.59
N LEU A 249 0.83 -0.20 20.07
CA LEU A 249 1.93 0.29 19.23
C LEU A 249 3.18 -0.56 19.43
N ILE A 250 3.74 -1.07 18.35
CA ILE A 250 5.00 -1.82 18.32
C ILE A 250 6.00 -1.05 17.46
N CYS A 251 7.09 -0.58 18.07
CA CYS A 251 8.20 0.06 17.38
C CYS A 251 9.33 -0.97 17.17
N ALA A 252 9.51 -1.43 15.94
CA ALA A 252 10.52 -2.40 15.56
C ALA A 252 11.90 -1.74 15.43
N ALA A 253 12.91 -2.38 16.02
CA ALA A 253 14.31 -2.00 15.86
C ALA A 253 14.93 -2.77 14.69
N VAL A 254 15.75 -2.07 13.90
CA VAL A 254 16.55 -2.65 12.80
C VAL A 254 17.69 -3.47 13.37
#